data_AF-A0A1X7KQA6-F1
#
_entry.id   AF-A0A1X7KQA6-F1
#
_cell.length_a   1.000
_cell.length_b   1.000
_cell.length_c   1.000
_cell.angle_alpha   90.00
_cell.angle_beta   90.00
_cell.angle_gamma   90.00
#
_symmetry.space_group_name_H-M   'P 1'
#
loop_
_entity.id
_entity.type
_entity.pdbx_description
1 polymer ?
#
loop_
_entity_poly.entity_id
_entity_poly.type
_entity_poly.pdbx_seq_one_letter_code
_entity_poly.pdbx_strand_id
1 'polypeptide(L)' 'MESTESAATGQRLIEVLHRAQNGGFSLQCDYARVNAGYVSMAASMGLITTEQERGKFGRKWFATRKGKAFLEVH' A
#
# COMPACT_ATOMS: atom_id res chain seq x y z
N MET A 1 23.84 -5.75 -10.73
CA MET A 1 23.24 -6.12 -9.42
C MET A 1 21.97 -5.32 -9.11
N GLU A 2 21.68 -4.26 -9.87
CA GLU A 2 20.53 -3.35 -9.70
C GLU A 2 19.18 -3.93 -10.17
N SER A 3 19.20 -4.88 -11.11
CA SER A 3 17.98 -5.42 -11.74
C SER A 3 17.13 -6.32 -10.84
N THR A 4 17.74 -7.01 -9.88
CA THR A 4 17.02 -7.93 -8.96
C THR A 4 16.39 -7.19 -7.78
N GLU A 5 17.01 -6.12 -7.30
CA GLU A 5 16.48 -5.31 -6.19
C GLU A 5 15.24 -4.50 -6.62
N SER A 6 15.23 -4.01 -7.86
CA SER A 6 14.06 -3.33 -8.44
C SER A 6 12.85 -4.26 -8.54
N ALA A 7 13.05 -5.50 -9.01
CA ALA A 7 11.98 -6.50 -9.09
C ALA A 7 11.44 -6.90 -7.69
N ALA A 8 12.32 -7.11 -6.71
CA ALA A 8 11.92 -7.40 -5.33
C ALA A 8 11.18 -6.23 -4.67
N THR A 9 11.58 -5.00 -4.97
CA THR A 9 10.89 -3.77 -4.52
C THR A 9 9.48 -3.71 -5.08
N GLY A 10 9.30 -3.99 -6.37
CA GLY A 10 7.99 -4.07 -7.02
C GLY A 10 7.09 -5.13 -6.38
N GLN A 11 7.62 -6.34 -6.16
CA GLN A 11 6.88 -7.42 -5.52
C GLN A 11 6.38 -7.03 -4.13
N ARG A 12 7.22 -6.37 -3.32
CA ARG A 12 6.85 -6.01 -1.94
C ARG A 12 5.81 -4.89 -1.89
N LEU A 13 5.86 -3.96 -2.85
CA LEU A 13 4.83 -2.94 -3.02
C LEU A 13 3.46 -3.57 -3.36
N ILE A 14 3.45 -4.55 -4.28
CA ILE A 14 2.25 -5.29 -4.67
C ILE A 14 1.64 -6.03 -3.47
N GLU A 15 2.46 -6.67 -2.63
CA GLU A 15 1.99 -7.35 -1.41
C GLU A 15 1.29 -6.39 -0.43
N VAL A 16 1.85 -5.19 -0.22
CA VAL A 16 1.23 -4.15 0.62
C VAL A 16 -0.12 -3.73 0.05
N LEU A 17 -0.20 -3.55 -1.28
CA LEU A 17 -1.42 -3.17 -1.97
C LEU A 17 -2.50 -4.24 -1.91
N HIS A 18 -2.16 -5.52 -2.12
CA HIS A 18 -3.11 -6.62 -1.96
C HIS A 18 -3.68 -6.65 -0.54
N ARG A 19 -2.84 -6.47 0.48
CA ARG A 19 -3.33 -6.42 1.86
C ARG A 19 -4.23 -5.21 2.12
N ALA A 20 -3.93 -4.06 1.53
CA ALA A 20 -4.76 -2.86 1.61
C ALA A 20 -6.13 -3.05 0.91
N GLN A 21 -6.17 -3.80 -0.19
CA GLN A 21 -7.40 -4.13 -0.92
C GLN A 21 -8.26 -5.15 -0.16
N ASN A 22 -7.63 -6.14 0.47
CA ASN A 22 -8.29 -7.24 1.18
C ASN A 22 -8.72 -6.86 2.60
N GLY A 23 -9.59 -5.85 2.73
CA GLY A 23 -10.16 -5.41 4.01
C GLY A 23 -9.29 -4.44 4.83
N GLY A 24 -8.14 -4.05 4.28
CA GLY A 24 -7.23 -3.07 4.86
C GLY A 24 -6.47 -3.58 6.09
N PHE A 25 -5.49 -2.79 6.54
CA PHE A 25 -4.70 -3.11 7.74
C PHE A 25 -4.47 -1.87 8.61
N SER A 26 -4.39 -2.06 9.93
CA SER A 26 -4.27 -0.95 10.89
C SER A 26 -2.99 -0.13 10.67
N LEU A 27 -3.05 1.20 10.84
CA LEU A 27 -1.88 2.08 10.60
C LEU A 27 -0.62 1.63 11.36
N GLN A 28 -0.81 1.15 12.59
CA GLN A 28 0.25 0.85 13.55
C GLN A 28 0.23 -0.64 13.95
N CYS A 29 -0.13 -1.55 13.03
CA CYS A 29 0.13 -2.97 13.26
C CYS A 29 1.55 -3.35 12.88
N ASP A 30 2.00 -4.54 13.31
CA ASP A 30 3.37 -5.00 13.03
C ASP A 30 3.64 -5.14 11.54
N TYR A 31 2.63 -5.52 10.75
CA TYR A 31 2.75 -5.54 9.29
C TYR A 31 3.09 -4.16 8.71
N ALA A 32 2.45 -3.10 9.20
CA ALA A 32 2.73 -1.74 8.76
C ALA A 32 4.14 -1.29 9.19
N ARG A 33 4.60 -1.69 10.39
CA ARG A 33 5.95 -1.38 10.89
C ARG A 33 7.04 -2.07 10.07
N VAL A 34 6.89 -3.37 9.82
CA VAL A 34 7.84 -4.17 9.04
C VAL A 34 7.93 -3.69 7.59
N ASN A 35 6.84 -3.17 7.02
CA ASN A 35 6.78 -2.69 5.64
C ASN A 35 6.73 -1.16 5.53
N ALA A 36 7.18 -0.42 6.55
CA ALA A 36 6.96 1.03 6.64
C ALA A 36 7.42 1.82 5.40
N GLY A 37 8.55 1.43 4.79
CA GLY A 37 9.03 2.04 3.55
C GLY A 37 8.06 1.85 2.38
N TYR A 38 7.56 0.63 2.17
CA TYR A 38 6.61 0.30 1.10
C TYR A 38 5.22 0.90 1.35
N VAL A 39 4.77 0.96 2.61
CA VAL A 39 3.54 1.66 2.99
C VAL A 39 3.66 3.15 2.66
N SER A 40 4.80 3.77 2.98
CA SER A 40 5.07 5.17 2.66
C SER A 40 5.10 5.39 1.15
N MET A 41 5.79 4.52 0.41
CA MET A 41 5.83 4.56 -1.06
C MET A 41 4.43 4.45 -1.67
N ALA A 42 3.63 3.46 -1.26
CA ALA A 42 2.27 3.28 -1.74
C ALA A 42 1.38 4.49 -1.44
N ALA A 43 1.52 5.09 -0.26
CA ALA A 43 0.78 6.30 0.14
C ALA A 43 1.22 7.51 -0.69
N SER A 44 2.52 7.75 -0.85
CA SER A 44 3.06 8.84 -1.69
C SER A 44 2.65 8.73 -3.15
N MET A 45 2.52 7.50 -3.67
CA MET A 45 2.00 7.25 -5.02
C MET A 45 0.47 7.38 -5.12
N GLY A 46 -0.25 7.55 -4.00
CA GLY A 46 -1.71 7.63 -3.94
C GLY A 46 -2.41 6.29 -4.16
N LEU A 47 -1.72 5.17 -3.95
CA LEU A 47 -2.26 3.82 -4.15
C LEU A 47 -3.00 3.30 -2.91
N ILE A 48 -2.62 3.76 -1.72
CA ILE A 48 -3.35 3.51 -0.47
C ILE A 48 -3.71 4.84 0.20
N THR A 49 -4.74 4.82 1.04
CA THR A 49 -5.18 5.97 1.82
C THR A 49 -5.76 5.52 3.17
N THR A 50 -5.77 6.43 4.13
CA THR A 50 -6.53 6.33 5.38
C THR A 50 -7.79 7.18 5.32
N GLU A 51 -7.93 8.06 4.34
CA GLU A 51 -9.12 8.89 4.12
C GLU A 51 -10.26 8.03 3.58
N GLN A 52 -11.36 7.95 4.34
CA GLN A 52 -12.56 7.17 3.96
C GLN A 52 -13.69 8.04 3.43
N GLU A 53 -13.76 9.27 3.93
CA GLU A 53 -14.65 10.32 3.45
C GLU A 53 -13.83 11.61 3.40
N ARG A 54 -14.29 12.60 2.62
CA ARG A 54 -13.56 13.87 2.45
C ARG A 54 -13.25 14.51 3.81
N GLY A 55 -11.96 14.59 4.15
CA GLY A 55 -11.44 15.13 5.40
C GLY A 55 -11.60 14.21 6.62
N LYS A 56 -12.11 12.97 6.48
CA LYS A 56 -12.22 11.99 7.56
C LYS A 56 -11.24 10.83 7.36
N PHE A 57 -10.34 10.70 8.32
CA PHE A 57 -9.29 9.70 8.32
C PHE A 57 -9.61 8.57 9.30
N GLY A 58 -9.52 7.33 8.81
CA GLY A 58 -9.69 6.11 9.58
C GLY A 58 -8.37 5.61 10.18
N ARG A 59 -8.49 4.50 10.92
CA ARG A 59 -7.34 3.84 11.58
C ARG A 59 -6.74 2.68 10.79
N LYS A 60 -7.11 2.53 9.53
CA LYS A 60 -6.61 1.49 8.62
C LYS A 60 -6.22 2.08 7.28
N TRP A 61 -5.21 1.48 6.66
CA TRP A 61 -4.85 1.67 5.27
C TRP A 61 -5.78 0.85 4.38
N PHE A 62 -6.32 1.49 3.35
CA PHE A 62 -7.12 0.88 2.30
C PHE A 62 -6.58 1.21 0.92
N ALA A 63 -6.76 0.31 -0.04
CA ALA A 63 -6.44 0.59 -1.44
C ALA A 63 -7.38 1.66 -2.02
N THR A 64 -6.82 2.66 -2.68
CA THR A 64 -7.58 3.64 -3.46
C THR A 64 -8.06 3.00 -4.77
N ARG A 65 -8.92 3.72 -5.53
CA ARG A 65 -9.26 3.31 -6.89
C ARG A 65 -8.01 3.18 -7.77
N LYS A 66 -7.05 4.10 -7.62
CA LYS A 66 -5.76 4.06 -8.32
C LYS A 66 -4.95 2.83 -7.91
N GLY A 67 -4.90 2.49 -6.63
CA GLY A 67 -4.23 1.29 -6.14
C GLY A 67 -4.82 -0.01 -6.68
N LYS A 68 -6.15 -0.10 -6.80
CA LYS A 68 -6.81 -1.27 -7.40
C LYS A 68 -6.47 -1.40 -8.89
N ALA A 69 -6.55 -0.30 -9.65
CA ALA A 69 -6.17 -0.30 -11.07
C ALA A 69 -4.68 -0.64 -11.27
N PHE A 70 -3.81 -0.22 -10.35
CA PHE A 70 -2.40 -0.60 -10.38
C PHE A 70 -2.19 -2.12 -10.29
N LEU A 71 -2.98 -2.82 -9.46
CA LEU A 71 -2.93 -4.28 -9.30
C LEU A 71 -3.55 -5.06 -10.46
N GLU A 72 -4.30 -4.43 -11.36
CA GLU A 72 -4.84 -5.12 -12.54
C GLU A 72 -3.79 -5.27 -13.65
N VAL A 73 -2.72 -4.47 -13.60
CA VAL A 73 -1.68 -4.40 -14.64
C VAL A 73 -0.29 -4.83 -14.16
N HIS A 74 -0.17 -5.22 -12.89
CA HIS A 74 1.05 -5.76 -12.26
C HIS A 74 0.70 -7.03 -11.50
#